data_AF-A0A7S0NG68-F1
#
_entry.id   AF-A0A7S0NG68-F1
#
_cell.length_a   1.000
_cell.length_b   1.000
_cell.length_c   1.000
_cell.angle_alpha   90.00
_cell.angle_beta   90.00
_cell.angle_gamma   90.00
#
_symmetry.space_group_name_H-M   'P 1'
#
loop_
_entity.id
_entity.type
_entity.pdbx_description
1 polymer ?
#
loop_
_entity_poly.entity_id
_entity_poly.type
_entity_poly.pdbx_seq_one_letter_code
_entity_poly.pdbx_strand_id
1 'polypeptide(L)'
;AVRAGAPGKNVAEAVRGLVRCAVAAFFDNGLMETGRLLLEAAKGSFGLVLSHALDSPAEVAIAARGQSMSVAFYPKLGLVAFGSEAAATKAPLTLDATTPWWR
;
A
#
# COMPACT_ATOMS: atom_id res chain seq x y z
N ALA A 1 14.67 -29.27 -40.85
CA ALA A 1 14.39 -27.83 -41.02
C ALA A 1 13.40 -27.38 -39.95
N VAL A 2 13.91 -26.80 -38.86
CA VAL A 2 13.07 -26.19 -37.83
C VAL A 2 12.61 -24.85 -38.39
N ARG A 3 11.31 -24.70 -38.68
CA ARG A 3 10.75 -23.41 -39.11
C ARG A 3 10.88 -22.44 -37.95
N ALA A 4 11.74 -21.43 -38.11
CA ALA A 4 11.78 -20.28 -37.23
C ALA A 4 10.40 -19.61 -37.25
N GLY A 5 9.65 -19.74 -36.16
CA GLY A 5 8.40 -19.01 -35.95
C GLY A 5 8.68 -17.51 -35.96
N ALA A 6 7.85 -16.74 -36.67
CA ALA A 6 8.04 -15.31 -36.86
C ALA A 6 8.26 -14.58 -35.51
N PRO A 7 9.38 -13.85 -35.33
CA PRO A 7 9.77 -13.25 -34.05
C PRO A 7 8.80 -12.19 -33.50
N GLY A 8 7.84 -11.72 -34.30
CA GLY A 8 6.90 -10.64 -33.93
C GLY A 8 5.63 -11.07 -33.17
N LYS A 9 5.20 -12.34 -33.24
CA LYS A 9 3.96 -12.77 -32.55
C LYS A 9 4.13 -12.84 -31.03
N ASN A 10 5.29 -13.32 -30.58
CA ASN A 10 5.62 -13.49 -29.17
C ASN A 10 5.71 -12.14 -28.42
N VAL A 11 6.37 -11.14 -29.02
CA VAL A 11 6.49 -9.81 -28.41
C VAL A 11 5.13 -9.10 -28.32
N ALA A 12 4.32 -9.15 -29.39
CA ALA A 12 3.00 -8.51 -29.39
C ALA A 12 2.03 -9.16 -28.37
N GLU A 13 2.11 -10.47 -28.16
CA GLU A 13 1.37 -11.14 -27.08
C GLU A 13 1.89 -10.77 -25.71
N ALA A 14 3.22 -10.73 -25.50
CA ALA A 14 3.81 -10.33 -24.23
C ALA A 14 3.41 -8.89 -23.84
N VAL A 15 3.42 -7.97 -24.81
CA VAL A 15 2.97 -6.58 -24.60
C VAL A 15 1.48 -6.53 -24.25
N ARG A 16 0.62 -7.28 -24.95
CA ARG A 16 -0.81 -7.36 -24.61
C ARG A 16 -1.05 -7.96 -23.21
N GLY A 17 -0.25 -8.94 -22.83
CA GLY A 17 -0.29 -9.54 -21.48
C GLY A 17 0.07 -8.53 -20.40
N LEU A 18 1.17 -7.79 -20.60
CA LEU A 18 1.60 -6.73 -19.69
C LEU A 18 0.52 -5.65 -19.52
N VAL A 19 -0.05 -5.14 -20.63
CA VAL A 19 -1.08 -4.10 -20.60
C VAL A 19 -2.33 -4.58 -19.85
N ARG A 20 -2.82 -5.80 -20.11
CA ARG A 20 -3.98 -6.36 -19.41
C ARG A 20 -3.74 -6.51 -17.91
N CYS A 21 -2.55 -7.00 -17.54
CA CYS A 21 -2.17 -7.16 -16.14
C CYS A 21 -2.10 -5.80 -15.42
N ALA A 22 -1.47 -4.81 -16.04
CA ALA A 22 -1.38 -3.45 -15.48
C ALA A 22 -2.76 -2.79 -15.33
N VAL A 23 -3.65 -2.94 -16.32
CA VAL A 23 -5.02 -2.42 -16.26
C VAL A 23 -5.83 -3.14 -15.18
N ALA A 24 -5.74 -4.47 -15.10
CA ALA A 24 -6.43 -5.23 -14.05
C ALA A 24 -5.95 -4.84 -12.65
N ALA A 25 -4.63 -4.72 -12.45
CA ALA A 25 -4.06 -4.28 -11.18
C ALA A 25 -4.47 -2.84 -10.81
N PHE A 26 -4.57 -1.96 -11.81
CA PHE A 26 -5.06 -0.59 -11.60
C PHE A 26 -6.51 -0.54 -11.11
N PHE A 27 -7.38 -1.41 -11.64
CA PHE A 27 -8.79 -1.45 -11.24
C PHE A 27 -9.05 -2.28 -9.99
N ASP A 28 -8.24 -3.29 -9.69
CA ASP A 28 -8.33 -4.06 -8.44
C ASP A 28 -7.93 -3.18 -7.25
N ASN A 29 -6.92 -2.33 -7.43
CA ASN A 29 -6.55 -1.24 -6.52
C ASN A 29 -6.31 -1.67 -5.06
N GLY A 30 -6.05 -2.96 -4.84
CA GLY A 30 -5.84 -3.53 -3.52
C GLY A 30 -4.51 -3.05 -2.94
N LEU A 31 -4.58 -2.15 -1.96
CA LEU A 31 -3.40 -1.54 -1.34
C LEU A 31 -2.49 -2.59 -0.66
N MET A 32 -3.10 -3.61 -0.05
CA MET A 32 -2.38 -4.70 0.60
C MET A 32 -1.64 -5.59 -0.40
N GLU A 33 -2.30 -6.02 -1.48
CA GLU A 33 -1.69 -6.88 -2.50
C GLU A 33 -0.61 -6.13 -3.28
N THR A 34 -0.87 -4.86 -3.61
CA THR A 34 0.13 -3.97 -4.23
C THR A 34 1.35 -3.81 -3.33
N GLY A 35 1.13 -3.60 -2.02
CA GLY A 35 2.21 -3.56 -1.04
C GLY A 35 2.98 -4.87 -0.97
N ARG A 36 2.28 -6.01 -0.94
CA ARG A 36 2.90 -7.34 -0.94
C ARG A 36 3.83 -7.55 -2.14
N LEU A 37 3.33 -7.29 -3.35
CA LEU A 37 4.09 -7.40 -4.61
C LEU A 37 5.31 -6.46 -4.63
N LEU A 38 5.15 -5.22 -4.17
CA LEU A 38 6.26 -4.27 -4.04
C LEU A 38 7.35 -4.81 -3.10
N LEU A 39 6.95 -5.47 -2.02
CA LEU A 39 7.85 -5.94 -0.98
C LEU A 39 8.52 -7.28 -1.30
N GLU A 40 7.97 -8.10 -2.22
CA GLU A 40 8.55 -9.39 -2.62
C GLU A 40 10.02 -9.28 -3.06
N ALA A 41 10.36 -8.21 -3.79
CA ALA A 41 11.71 -7.97 -4.27
C ALA A 41 12.51 -6.96 -3.42
N ALA A 42 11.91 -6.41 -2.35
CA ALA A 42 12.53 -5.37 -1.55
C ALA A 42 13.73 -5.90 -0.74
N LYS A 43 14.86 -5.19 -0.82
CA LYS A 43 16.10 -5.50 -0.10
C LYS A 43 16.48 -4.34 0.81
N GLY A 44 17.15 -4.64 1.92
CA GLY A 44 17.57 -3.65 2.91
C GLY A 44 16.56 -3.45 4.03
N SER A 45 16.74 -2.34 4.77
CA SER A 45 15.92 -1.94 5.90
C SER A 45 15.00 -0.79 5.50
N PHE A 46 13.72 -0.84 5.90
CA PHE A 46 12.71 0.15 5.53
C PHE A 46 11.54 0.20 6.52
N GLY A 47 10.91 1.37 6.60
CA GLY A 47 9.54 1.57 7.06
C GLY A 47 8.76 2.27 5.95
N LEU A 48 7.62 1.71 5.55
CA LEU A 48 6.81 2.17 4.43
C LEU A 48 5.36 2.30 4.87
N VAL A 49 4.73 3.39 4.44
CA VAL A 49 3.30 3.62 4.57
C VAL A 49 2.77 3.82 3.16
N LEU A 50 1.84 2.96 2.75
CA LEU A 50 1.15 3.05 1.47
C LEU A 50 -0.26 3.56 1.75
N SER A 51 -0.70 4.49 0.91
CA SER A 51 -2.06 5.02 0.83
C SER A 51 -2.34 5.42 -0.61
N HIS A 52 -3.61 5.55 -0.97
CA HIS A 52 -4.00 6.09 -2.27
C HIS A 52 -5.27 6.92 -2.13
N ALA A 53 -5.46 7.87 -3.03
CA ALA A 53 -6.54 8.86 -2.93
C ALA A 53 -7.95 8.26 -3.03
N LEU A 54 -8.10 7.07 -3.65
CA LEU A 54 -9.42 6.47 -3.89
C LEU A 54 -10.03 5.87 -2.61
N ASP A 55 -9.21 5.31 -1.71
CA ASP A 55 -9.66 4.78 -0.40
C ASP A 55 -8.93 5.44 0.79
N SER A 56 -8.42 6.65 0.57
CA SER A 56 -7.72 7.48 1.57
C SER A 56 -8.47 7.69 2.90
N PRO A 57 -9.83 7.68 2.98
CA PRO A 57 -10.52 7.80 4.27
C PRO A 57 -10.56 6.51 5.08
N ALA A 58 -10.30 5.35 4.48
CA ALA A 58 -10.59 4.05 5.09
C ALA A 58 -9.35 3.17 5.28
N GLU A 59 -8.34 3.29 4.43
CA GLU A 59 -7.28 2.28 4.37
C GLU A 59 -5.86 2.86 4.29
N VAL A 60 -4.96 2.17 4.98
CA VAL A 60 -3.52 2.41 4.97
C VAL A 60 -2.84 1.06 5.15
N ALA A 61 -1.81 0.78 4.35
CA ALA A 61 -0.97 -0.40 4.51
C ALA A 61 0.40 0.02 5.05
N ILE A 62 0.81 -0.57 6.17
CA ILE A 62 2.09 -0.29 6.83
C ILE A 62 2.96 -1.52 6.75
N ALA A 63 4.21 -1.33 6.30
CA ALA A 63 5.21 -2.39 6.23
C ALA A 63 6.51 -1.93 6.87
N ALA A 64 7.20 -2.85 7.56
CA ALA A 64 8.47 -2.56 8.21
C ALA A 64 9.40 -3.77 8.12
N ARG A 65 10.68 -3.51 7.86
CA ARG A 65 11.75 -4.52 7.87
C ARG A 65 13.01 -3.87 8.41
N GLY A 66 13.51 -4.35 9.55
CA GLY A 66 14.76 -3.84 10.14
C GLY A 66 14.71 -2.41 10.70
N GLN A 67 13.54 -1.76 10.68
CA GLN A 67 13.22 -0.49 11.32
C GLN A 67 11.88 -0.64 12.04
N SER A 68 11.68 0.12 13.12
CA SER A 68 10.41 0.12 13.84
C SER A 68 9.36 0.93 13.09
N MET A 69 8.11 0.45 13.16
CA MET A 69 6.91 1.24 12.94
C MET A 69 6.02 1.08 14.16
N SER A 70 5.47 2.18 14.65
CA SER A 70 4.58 2.24 15.80
C SER A 70 3.20 2.66 15.34
N VAL A 71 2.16 2.04 15.90
CA VAL A 71 0.76 2.36 15.64
C VAL A 71 0.08 2.62 16.99
N ALA A 72 -0.65 3.72 17.08
CA ALA A 72 -1.43 4.10 18.26
C ALA A 72 -2.89 4.34 17.89
N PHE A 73 -3.78 3.81 18.71
CA PHE A 73 -5.23 3.94 18.53
C PHE A 73 -5.75 4.98 19.52
N TYR A 74 -6.53 5.94 19.03
CA TYR A 74 -7.23 6.94 19.82
C TYR A 74 -8.73 6.82 19.59
N PRO A 75 -9.41 5.80 20.17
CA PRO A 75 -10.81 5.50 19.86
C PRO A 75 -11.75 6.66 20.16
N LYS A 76 -11.52 7.40 21.25
CA LYS A 76 -12.33 8.58 21.62
C LYS A 76 -12.22 9.74 20.62
N LEU A 77 -11.18 9.75 19.79
CA LEU A 77 -10.93 10.74 18.75
C LEU A 77 -11.25 10.21 17.34
N GLY A 78 -11.62 8.94 17.21
CA GLY A 78 -11.79 8.29 15.89
C GLY A 78 -10.49 8.28 15.05
N LEU A 79 -9.32 8.27 15.69
CA LEU A 79 -8.03 8.42 15.00
C LEU A 79 -7.14 7.19 15.21
N VAL A 80 -6.43 6.80 14.15
CA VAL A 80 -5.25 5.93 14.22
C VAL A 80 -4.03 6.76 13.80
N ALA A 81 -3.01 6.81 14.66
CA ALA A 81 -1.74 7.45 14.38
C ALA A 81 -0.66 6.39 14.14
N PHE A 82 0.27 6.67 13.23
CA PHE A 82 1.40 5.80 12.96
C PHE A 82 2.68 6.62 12.73
N GLY A 83 3.84 6.03 13.01
CA GLY A 83 5.15 6.68 12.85
C GLY A 83 6.31 5.72 13.09
N SER A 84 7.54 6.19 12.87
CA SER A 84 8.76 5.38 13.04
C SER A 84 9.03 4.99 14.50
N GLU A 85 8.49 5.72 15.47
CA GLU A 85 8.65 5.45 16.90
C GLU A 85 7.40 5.82 17.71
N ALA A 86 7.32 5.29 18.94
CA ALA A 86 6.18 5.51 19.83
C ALA A 86 6.03 6.96 20.31
N ALA A 87 7.06 7.81 20.18
CA ALA A 87 6.95 9.23 20.49
C ALA A 87 6.23 10.00 19.38
N ALA A 88 6.48 9.65 18.10
CA ALA A 88 5.83 10.27 16.94
C ALA A 88 4.31 10.06 16.93
N THR A 89 3.83 8.97 17.54
CA THR A 89 2.39 8.71 17.64
C THR A 89 1.70 9.53 18.73
N LYS A 90 2.44 10.16 19.65
CA LYS A 90 1.93 10.96 20.78
C LYS A 90 1.78 12.44 20.42
N ALA A 91 1.10 12.72 19.31
CA ALA A 91 0.78 14.10 18.96
C ALA A 91 -0.10 14.74 20.06
N PRO A 92 0.09 16.03 20.39
CA PRO A 92 -0.79 16.75 21.31
C PRO A 92 -2.14 16.99 20.64
N LEU A 93 -3.02 16.00 20.72
CA LEU A 93 -4.37 16.04 20.14
C LEU A 93 -5.32 16.65 21.16
N THR A 94 -6.08 17.66 20.74
CA THR A 94 -7.15 18.24 21.57
C THR A 94 -8.41 17.43 21.36
N LEU A 95 -9.04 16.96 22.43
CA LEU A 95 -10.38 16.38 22.38
C LEU A 95 -11.38 17.52 22.21
N ASP A 96 -11.95 17.68 21.02
CA ASP A 96 -13.24 18.36 20.91
C ASP A 96 -14.30 17.38 21.42
N ALA A 97 -14.95 17.73 22.53
CA ALA A 97 -15.92 16.89 23.23
C ALA A 97 -17.21 16.64 22.44
N THR A 98 -17.38 17.23 21.25
CA THR A 98 -18.65 17.25 20.52
C THR A 98 -18.82 16.15 19.46
N THR A 99 -17.76 15.40 19.10
CA THR A 99 -17.85 14.37 18.05
C THR A 99 -18.04 12.96 18.66
N PRO A 100 -19.13 12.23 18.34
CA PRO A 100 -19.33 10.86 18.83
C PRO A 100 -18.32 9.88 18.23
N TRP A 101 -17.80 8.95 19.04
CA TRP A 101 -16.74 8.00 18.63
C TRP A 101 -17.21 6.84 17.73
N TRP A 102 -18.51 6.74 17.44
CA TRP A 102 -19.16 5.63 16.73
C TRP A 102 -19.70 5.98 15.34
N ARG A 103 -19.21 7.06 14.73
CA ARG A 103 -19.57 7.45 13.36
C ARG A 103 -18.49 7.04 12.36
#